data_AF-A0A2V9KPZ3-F1
#
_entry.id   AF-A0A2V9KPZ3-F1
#
_cell.length_a   1.000
_cell.length_b   1.000
_cell.length_c   1.000
_cell.angle_alpha   90.00
_cell.angle_beta   90.00
_cell.angle_gamma   90.00
#
_symmetry.space_group_name_H-M   'P 1'
#
loop_
_entity.id
_entity.type
_entity.pdbx_description
1 polymer ?
#
loop_
_entity_poly.entity_id
_entity_poly.type
_entity_poly.pdbx_seq_one_letter_code
_entity_poly.pdbx_strand_id
1 'polypeptide(L)'
;TLGNATVSEAMDNLLGPRLIARLLESGYGFDFIDDTAINQLGKVENGVLAVNANRYLIVILPGVERMPVVTLQKLEAFVREGGILIATRRTPSLAPGLMDGETQTDRVREISRRLFEGASVPARFVKDEDRELGQLLPSLIVPDVTLSPPAGDIGFVHRRSTFAEVYFLANTSNEARSIHATFRLEGMTPEWWDPFTGKVYPASVLASPPRATTVALELDPYGSRILVFSKRRQSRAAVARAPRHVPPPLDLSAGWKVTFGSTGRSVFMDRLRSWTDDEETRFFSGEAAYEKTFTVPESLIQPGLEVRLDFGEGTPVPEIHRDNP
;
A
#
# COMPACT_ATOMS: atom_id res chain seq x y z
N THR A 1 10.70 -0.50 -32.38
CA THR A 1 10.88 -1.73 -31.57
C THR A 1 9.85 -1.69 -30.46
N LEU A 2 8.72 -2.36 -30.69
CA LEU A 2 7.68 -2.62 -29.69
C LEU A 2 8.21 -3.72 -28.77
N GLY A 3 8.42 -3.44 -27.49
CA GLY A 3 8.87 -4.50 -26.57
C GLY A 3 9.37 -4.11 -25.19
N ASN A 4 9.39 -2.83 -24.80
CA ASN A 4 10.03 -2.42 -23.54
C ASN A 4 9.16 -1.56 -22.61
N ALA A 5 7.84 -1.44 -22.82
CA ALA A 5 7.01 -0.80 -21.80
C ALA A 5 6.69 -1.86 -20.73
N THR A 6 7.26 -1.71 -19.54
CA THR A 6 6.77 -2.49 -18.40
C THR A 6 5.32 -2.11 -18.12
N VAL A 7 4.52 -3.02 -17.55
CA VAL A 7 3.13 -2.71 -17.17
C VAL A 7 3.08 -1.47 -16.26
N SER A 8 4.11 -1.29 -15.42
CA SER A 8 4.26 -0.10 -14.56
C SER A 8 4.39 1.19 -15.39
N GLU A 9 5.31 1.24 -16.36
CA GLU A 9 5.50 2.43 -17.22
C GLU A 9 4.26 2.74 -18.08
N ALA A 10 3.57 1.72 -18.58
CA ALA A 10 2.33 1.91 -19.33
C ALA A 10 1.22 2.48 -18.43
N MET A 11 1.13 2.02 -17.18
CA MET A 11 0.19 2.53 -16.20
C MET A 11 0.52 3.95 -15.77
N ASP A 12 1.79 4.29 -15.55
CA ASP A 12 2.23 5.64 -15.19
C ASP A 12 1.86 6.66 -16.28
N ASN A 13 2.01 6.28 -17.55
CA ASN A 13 1.62 7.13 -18.67
C ASN A 13 0.09 7.37 -18.75
N LEU A 14 -0.72 6.37 -18.38
CA LEU A 14 -2.18 6.47 -18.42
C LEU A 14 -2.72 7.23 -17.20
N LEU A 15 -2.26 6.87 -16.00
CA LEU A 15 -2.79 7.35 -14.73
C LEU A 15 -2.13 8.66 -14.28
N GLY A 16 -0.91 8.92 -14.75
CA GLY A 16 -0.03 9.93 -14.18
C GLY A 16 0.77 9.36 -13.00
N PRO A 17 1.94 9.93 -12.70
CA PRO A 17 2.88 9.36 -11.74
C PRO A 17 2.44 9.46 -10.27
N ARG A 18 1.36 10.20 -9.98
CA ARG A 18 1.01 10.61 -8.61
C ARG A 18 -0.40 10.26 -8.17
N LEU A 19 -1.28 9.89 -9.10
CA LEU A 19 -2.67 9.57 -8.76
C LEU A 19 -2.75 8.50 -7.67
N ILE A 20 -2.06 7.37 -7.87
CA ILE A 20 -2.06 6.25 -6.93
C ILE A 20 -1.54 6.69 -5.56
N ALA A 21 -0.39 7.37 -5.53
CA ALA A 21 0.18 7.88 -4.28
C ALA A 21 -0.81 8.80 -3.56
N ARG A 22 -1.48 9.72 -4.27
CA ARG A 22 -2.49 10.61 -3.68
C ARG A 22 -3.70 9.87 -3.12
N LEU A 23 -4.17 8.81 -3.78
CA LEU A 23 -5.27 7.99 -3.27
C LEU A 23 -4.89 7.29 -1.96
N LEU A 24 -3.70 6.68 -1.93
CA LEU A 24 -3.19 5.98 -0.76
C LEU A 24 -2.91 6.94 0.41
N GLU A 25 -2.25 8.08 0.15
CA GLU A 25 -2.02 9.16 1.14
C GLU A 25 -3.32 9.69 1.73
N SER A 26 -4.37 9.76 0.90
CA SER A 26 -5.69 10.23 1.31
C SER A 26 -6.52 9.14 1.97
N GLY A 27 -6.03 7.90 2.04
CA GLY A 27 -6.67 6.83 2.78
C GLY A 27 -7.71 6.01 2.04
N TYR A 28 -7.58 5.90 0.71
CA TYR A 28 -8.51 5.15 -0.14
C TYR A 28 -7.80 4.02 -0.88
N GLY A 29 -8.33 2.81 -0.71
CA GLY A 29 -8.05 1.70 -1.62
C GLY A 29 -8.71 1.94 -2.98
N PHE A 30 -8.17 1.35 -4.03
CA PHE A 30 -8.68 1.49 -5.39
C PHE A 30 -8.55 0.18 -6.17
N ASP A 31 -9.32 0.08 -7.24
CA ASP A 31 -9.17 -0.92 -8.28
C ASP A 31 -9.21 -0.23 -9.64
N PHE A 32 -8.68 -0.89 -10.68
CA PHE A 32 -8.89 -0.48 -12.05
C PHE A 32 -10.09 -1.19 -12.65
N ILE A 33 -10.91 -0.44 -13.38
CA ILE A 33 -12.04 -0.98 -14.12
C ILE A 33 -12.08 -0.36 -15.51
N ASP A 34 -12.30 -1.19 -16.53
CA ASP A 34 -12.49 -0.75 -17.90
C ASP A 34 -13.97 -0.52 -18.24
N ASP A 35 -14.20 0.07 -19.40
CA ASP A 35 -15.54 0.33 -19.91
C ASP A 35 -16.34 -0.95 -20.17
N THR A 36 -15.66 -2.03 -20.55
CA THR A 36 -16.29 -3.34 -20.79
C THR A 36 -16.89 -3.90 -19.49
N ALA A 37 -16.14 -3.90 -18.40
CA ALA A 37 -16.60 -4.33 -17.09
C ALA A 37 -17.71 -3.42 -16.54
N ILE A 38 -17.58 -2.09 -16.69
CA ILE A 38 -18.65 -1.14 -16.35
C ILE A 38 -19.93 -1.49 -17.10
N ASN A 39 -19.86 -1.73 -18.41
CA ASN A 39 -21.05 -1.94 -19.24
C ASN A 39 -21.68 -3.31 -19.04
N GLN A 40 -20.88 -4.37 -19.03
CA GLN A 40 -21.37 -5.76 -19.00
C GLN A 40 -21.69 -6.26 -17.59
N LEU A 41 -20.89 -5.87 -16.60
CA LEU A 41 -20.98 -6.39 -15.22
C LEU A 41 -21.47 -5.34 -14.21
N GLY A 42 -21.25 -4.05 -14.52
CA GLY A 42 -21.63 -2.96 -13.64
C GLY A 42 -23.13 -2.87 -13.42
N LYS A 43 -23.54 -2.68 -12.17
CA LYS A 43 -24.90 -2.34 -11.76
C LYS A 43 -24.85 -1.09 -10.90
N VAL A 44 -25.73 -0.13 -11.19
CA VAL A 44 -25.86 1.10 -10.42
C VAL A 44 -27.06 0.94 -9.52
N GLU A 45 -26.83 0.98 -8.21
CA GLU A 45 -27.90 0.87 -7.21
C GLU A 45 -27.54 1.70 -5.97
N ASN A 46 -28.39 2.65 -5.57
CA ASN A 46 -28.29 3.46 -4.35
C ASN A 46 -26.94 4.21 -4.23
N GLY A 47 -26.47 4.79 -5.34
CA GLY A 47 -25.22 5.55 -5.38
C GLY A 47 -23.96 4.68 -5.34
N VAL A 48 -24.10 3.38 -5.62
CA VAL A 48 -23.00 2.42 -5.68
C VAL A 48 -22.89 1.85 -7.09
N LEU A 49 -21.68 1.82 -7.65
CA LEU A 49 -21.35 1.02 -8.82
C LEU A 49 -20.87 -0.36 -8.34
N ALA A 50 -21.72 -1.36 -8.48
CA ALA A 50 -21.44 -2.74 -8.14
C ALA A 50 -20.88 -3.50 -9.35
N VAL A 51 -19.71 -4.10 -9.23
CA VAL A 51 -19.09 -4.92 -10.28
C VAL A 51 -18.65 -6.22 -9.63
N ASN A 52 -19.33 -7.32 -9.97
CA ASN A 52 -19.23 -8.59 -9.22
C ASN A 52 -19.46 -8.38 -7.70
N ALA A 53 -18.50 -8.80 -6.88
CA ALA A 53 -18.53 -8.62 -5.43
C ALA A 53 -18.08 -7.22 -4.98
N ASN A 54 -17.43 -6.45 -5.86
CA ASN A 54 -16.89 -5.14 -5.52
C ASN A 54 -17.97 -4.07 -5.58
N ARG A 55 -17.79 -3.03 -4.76
CA ARG A 55 -18.74 -1.93 -4.56
C ARG A 55 -17.96 -0.62 -4.54
N TYR A 56 -18.22 0.26 -5.50
CA TYR A 56 -17.50 1.52 -5.65
C TYR A 56 -18.45 2.71 -5.39
N LEU A 57 -18.07 3.56 -4.44
CA LEU A 57 -18.78 4.82 -4.12
C LEU A 57 -18.24 5.99 -4.94
N ILE A 58 -17.01 5.86 -5.45
CA ILE A 58 -16.34 6.85 -6.27
C ILE A 58 -15.85 6.18 -7.54
N VAL A 59 -16.03 6.85 -8.68
CA VAL A 59 -15.37 6.52 -9.94
C VAL A 59 -14.49 7.71 -10.33
N ILE A 60 -13.20 7.45 -10.55
CA ILE A 60 -12.25 8.46 -11.02
C ILE A 60 -11.91 8.18 -12.48
N LEU A 61 -11.98 9.20 -13.34
CA LEU A 61 -11.61 9.17 -14.75
C LEU A 61 -10.27 9.90 -14.92
N PRO A 62 -9.13 9.19 -14.84
CA PRO A 62 -7.82 9.81 -14.87
C PRO A 62 -7.43 10.18 -16.30
N GLY A 63 -7.58 11.45 -16.67
CA GLY A 63 -7.17 11.93 -17.99
C GLY A 63 -7.92 11.31 -19.17
N VAL A 64 -9.13 10.76 -18.97
CA VAL A 64 -9.87 10.01 -19.99
C VAL A 64 -10.50 10.96 -21.01
N GLU A 65 -9.96 10.99 -22.23
CA GLU A 65 -10.48 11.79 -23.35
C GLU A 65 -11.57 11.08 -24.15
N ARG A 66 -11.33 9.79 -24.46
CA ARG A 66 -12.20 8.97 -25.30
C ARG A 66 -13.02 8.02 -24.41
N MET A 67 -14.34 8.03 -24.58
CA MET A 67 -15.24 7.16 -23.82
C MET A 67 -16.46 6.79 -24.65
N PRO A 68 -16.88 5.50 -24.67
CA PRO A 68 -18.15 5.12 -25.30
C PRO A 68 -19.32 5.87 -24.67
N VAL A 69 -20.27 6.31 -25.50
CA VAL A 69 -21.49 7.01 -25.03
C VAL A 69 -22.24 6.17 -24.00
N VAL A 70 -22.34 4.86 -24.22
CA VAL A 70 -23.04 3.94 -23.31
C VAL A 70 -22.40 3.90 -21.91
N THR A 71 -21.07 3.96 -21.83
CA THR A 71 -20.33 4.01 -20.57
C THR A 71 -20.61 5.32 -19.85
N LEU A 72 -20.53 6.45 -20.56
CA LEU A 72 -20.76 7.77 -19.98
C LEU A 72 -22.21 7.95 -19.51
N GLN A 73 -23.18 7.39 -20.22
CA GLN A 73 -24.59 7.34 -19.77
C GLN A 73 -24.75 6.53 -18.48
N LYS A 74 -24.05 5.41 -18.34
CA LYS A 74 -24.08 4.59 -17.13
C LYS A 74 -23.46 5.33 -15.94
N LEU A 75 -22.37 6.07 -16.16
CA LEU A 75 -21.77 6.93 -15.15
C LEU A 75 -22.68 8.12 -14.81
N GLU A 76 -23.42 8.69 -15.77
CA GLU A 76 -24.44 9.71 -15.49
C GLU A 76 -25.57 9.17 -14.60
N ALA A 77 -26.01 7.94 -14.82
CA ALA A 77 -26.97 7.26 -13.95
C ALA A 77 -26.39 7.01 -12.54
N PHE A 78 -25.13 6.58 -12.44
CA PHE A 78 -24.42 6.42 -11.17
C PHE A 78 -24.40 7.71 -10.34
N VAL A 79 -24.08 8.84 -10.97
CA VAL A 79 -24.10 10.14 -10.32
C VAL A 79 -25.50 10.52 -9.87
N ARG A 80 -26.52 10.26 -10.71
CA ARG A 80 -27.92 10.55 -10.39
C ARG A 80 -28.43 9.80 -9.15
N GLU A 81 -27.90 8.61 -8.89
CA GLU A 81 -28.23 7.83 -7.69
C GLU A 81 -27.39 8.20 -6.45
N GLY A 82 -26.51 9.20 -6.54
CA GLY A 82 -25.68 9.68 -5.44
C GLY A 82 -24.24 9.19 -5.47
N GLY A 83 -23.83 8.49 -6.52
CA GLY A 83 -22.44 8.12 -6.75
C GLY A 83 -21.56 9.32 -7.03
N ILE A 84 -20.28 9.24 -6.67
CA ILE A 84 -19.32 10.32 -6.86
C ILE A 84 -18.50 10.06 -8.12
N LEU A 85 -18.64 10.90 -9.14
CA LEU A 85 -17.80 10.85 -10.34
C LEU A 85 -16.80 12.00 -10.32
N ILE A 86 -15.52 11.68 -10.52
CA ILE A 86 -14.42 12.65 -10.59
C ILE A 86 -13.71 12.46 -11.91
N ALA A 87 -13.55 13.50 -12.72
CA ALA A 87 -12.61 13.51 -13.83
C ALA A 87 -11.36 14.29 -13.43
N THR A 88 -10.18 13.78 -13.77
CA THR A 88 -8.91 14.49 -13.54
C THR A 88 -8.24 14.87 -14.86
N ARG A 89 -7.51 15.98 -14.87
CA ARG A 89 -6.75 16.54 -16.01
C ARG A 89 -7.61 17.01 -17.19
N ARG A 90 -8.54 16.18 -17.67
CA ARG A 90 -9.50 16.49 -18.74
C ARG A 90 -10.81 15.73 -18.51
N THR A 91 -11.90 16.21 -19.10
CA THR A 91 -13.18 15.49 -19.14
C THR A 91 -13.31 14.73 -20.47
N PRO A 92 -14.12 13.65 -20.52
CA PRO A 92 -14.40 12.96 -21.77
C PRO A 92 -14.99 13.91 -22.81
N SER A 93 -14.44 13.88 -24.02
CA SER A 93 -14.79 14.82 -25.09
C SER A 93 -14.92 14.18 -26.47
N LEU A 94 -14.54 12.91 -26.61
CA LEU A 94 -14.55 12.14 -27.86
C LEU A 94 -15.18 10.75 -27.67
N ALA A 95 -15.92 10.28 -28.67
CA ALA A 95 -16.32 8.88 -28.75
C ALA A 95 -15.19 8.01 -29.37
N PRO A 96 -15.10 6.71 -29.04
CA PRO A 96 -14.19 5.79 -29.71
C PRO A 96 -14.73 5.37 -31.09
N GLY A 97 -13.83 5.03 -32.02
CA GLY A 97 -14.18 4.51 -33.35
C GLY A 97 -14.33 5.57 -34.44
N LEU A 98 -14.29 5.13 -35.70
CA LEU A 98 -14.40 5.98 -36.91
C LEU A 98 -15.83 6.08 -37.46
N MET A 99 -16.66 5.05 -37.26
CA MET A 99 -18.04 5.04 -37.75
C MET A 99 -18.96 5.71 -36.72
N ASP A 100 -19.84 6.61 -37.19
CA ASP A 100 -20.69 7.47 -36.36
C ASP A 100 -19.95 8.34 -35.33
N GLY A 101 -18.63 8.53 -35.53
CA GLY A 101 -17.77 9.22 -34.57
C GLY A 101 -18.19 10.66 -34.29
N GLU A 102 -18.70 11.41 -35.27
CA GLU A 102 -19.15 12.80 -35.09
C GLU A 102 -20.42 12.88 -34.22
N THR A 103 -21.47 12.13 -34.57
CA THR A 103 -22.74 12.14 -33.82
C THR A 103 -22.59 11.59 -32.41
N GLN A 104 -21.77 10.54 -32.23
CA GLN A 104 -21.45 9.99 -30.92
C GLN A 104 -20.57 10.94 -30.11
N THR A 105 -19.60 11.62 -30.73
CA THR A 105 -18.76 12.62 -30.06
C THR A 105 -19.58 13.80 -29.56
N ASP A 106 -20.55 14.28 -30.33
CA ASP A 106 -21.44 15.34 -29.87
C ASP A 106 -22.26 14.89 -28.66
N ARG A 107 -22.70 13.63 -28.64
CA ARG A 107 -23.39 13.05 -27.49
C ARG A 107 -22.48 12.93 -26.25
N VAL A 108 -21.22 12.52 -26.43
CA VAL A 108 -20.22 12.50 -25.35
C VAL A 108 -20.06 13.90 -24.76
N ARG A 109 -19.86 14.92 -25.61
CA ARG A 109 -19.71 16.32 -25.19
C ARG A 109 -20.95 16.85 -24.47
N GLU A 110 -22.14 16.47 -24.93
CA GLU A 110 -23.39 16.87 -24.29
C GLU A 110 -23.53 16.30 -22.88
N ILE A 111 -23.26 15.00 -22.69
CA ILE A 111 -23.31 14.35 -21.37
C ILE A 111 -22.19 14.91 -20.48
N SER A 112 -20.98 15.07 -21.02
CA SER A 112 -19.83 15.61 -20.29
C SER A 112 -20.10 17.02 -19.75
N ARG A 113 -20.68 17.90 -20.56
CA ARG A 113 -21.12 19.23 -20.11
C ARG A 113 -22.13 19.16 -18.97
N ARG A 114 -23.15 18.29 -19.06
CA ARG A 114 -24.12 18.13 -17.95
C ARG A 114 -23.49 17.63 -16.66
N LEU A 115 -22.45 16.79 -16.76
CA LEU A 115 -21.77 16.22 -15.60
C LEU A 115 -20.81 17.21 -14.94
N PHE A 116 -20.03 17.94 -15.73
CA PHE A 116 -18.86 18.67 -15.25
C PHE A 116 -18.91 20.19 -15.45
N GLU A 117 -19.91 20.73 -16.16
CA GLU A 117 -20.05 22.16 -16.44
C GLU A 117 -21.41 22.72 -15.98
N GLY A 118 -21.43 23.97 -15.52
CA GLY A 118 -22.65 24.68 -15.11
C GLY A 118 -22.66 25.10 -13.63
N ALA A 119 -23.77 25.70 -13.19
CA ALA A 119 -23.90 26.26 -11.84
C ALA A 119 -24.15 25.19 -10.75
N SER A 120 -24.69 24.03 -11.12
CA SER A 120 -24.87 22.87 -10.23
C SER A 120 -24.32 21.65 -10.94
N VAL A 121 -23.03 21.39 -10.74
CA VAL A 121 -22.34 20.24 -11.36
C VAL A 121 -22.51 19.00 -10.48
N PRO A 122 -23.12 17.93 -11.00
CA PRO A 122 -23.36 16.73 -10.23
C PRO A 122 -22.09 15.88 -10.07
N ALA A 123 -21.10 16.03 -10.96
CA ALA A 123 -19.76 15.43 -10.84
C ALA A 123 -18.69 16.45 -10.42
N ARG A 124 -17.43 16.01 -10.30
CA ARG A 124 -16.28 16.86 -9.96
C ARG A 124 -15.25 16.83 -11.08
N PHE A 125 -14.71 17.99 -11.45
CA PHE A 125 -13.58 18.08 -12.35
C PHE A 125 -12.39 18.67 -11.60
N VAL A 126 -11.29 17.92 -11.56
CA VAL A 126 -10.04 18.27 -10.89
C VAL A 126 -8.97 18.52 -11.95
N LYS A 127 -8.46 19.74 -12.04
CA LYS A 127 -7.43 20.08 -13.04
C LYS A 127 -6.05 19.63 -12.58
N ASP A 128 -5.71 19.96 -11.33
CA ASP A 128 -4.44 19.59 -10.69
C ASP A 128 -4.68 18.50 -9.66
N GLU A 129 -4.60 17.24 -10.10
CA GLU A 129 -4.84 16.08 -9.22
C GLU A 129 -3.83 15.98 -8.08
N ASP A 130 -2.62 16.52 -8.25
CA ASP A 130 -1.58 16.52 -7.22
C ASP A 130 -1.92 17.42 -6.04
N ARG A 131 -2.66 18.51 -6.27
CA ARG A 131 -2.97 19.52 -5.24
C ARG A 131 -4.38 19.41 -4.71
N GLU A 132 -5.33 19.08 -5.58
CA GLU A 132 -6.75 19.18 -5.27
C GLU A 132 -7.34 17.86 -4.80
N LEU A 133 -6.88 16.72 -5.33
CA LEU A 133 -7.55 15.42 -5.11
C LEU A 133 -7.49 14.99 -3.63
N GLY A 134 -6.33 15.16 -2.99
CA GLY A 134 -6.15 14.78 -1.58
C GLY A 134 -6.95 15.63 -0.59
N GLN A 135 -7.35 16.84 -0.98
CA GLN A 135 -8.26 17.68 -0.19
C GLN A 135 -9.73 17.38 -0.51
N LEU A 136 -10.02 17.11 -1.79
CA LEU A 136 -11.36 16.82 -2.26
C LEU A 136 -11.90 15.52 -1.69
N LEU A 137 -11.14 14.42 -1.75
CA LEU A 137 -11.67 13.11 -1.37
C LEU A 137 -12.16 13.04 0.09
N PRO A 138 -11.41 13.50 1.11
CA PRO A 138 -11.87 13.52 2.49
C PRO A 138 -13.11 14.41 2.73
N SER A 139 -13.31 15.44 1.89
CA SER A 139 -14.50 16.29 1.96
C SER A 139 -15.77 15.61 1.44
N LEU A 140 -15.62 14.58 0.59
CA LEU A 140 -16.72 13.85 -0.03
C LEU A 140 -17.07 12.58 0.74
N ILE A 141 -16.07 11.88 1.27
CA ILE A 141 -16.25 10.63 2.00
C ILE A 141 -15.15 10.46 3.04
N VAL A 142 -15.49 9.98 4.23
CA VAL A 142 -14.48 9.73 5.26
C VAL A 142 -13.50 8.64 4.78
N PRO A 143 -12.16 8.85 4.88
CA PRO A 143 -11.16 7.85 4.52
C PRO A 143 -11.33 6.52 5.25
N ASP A 144 -10.85 5.43 4.65
CA ASP A 144 -10.83 4.12 5.30
C ASP A 144 -9.66 4.01 6.30
N VAL A 145 -8.50 4.51 5.90
CA VAL A 145 -7.28 4.58 6.72
C VAL A 145 -6.74 6.01 6.71
N THR A 146 -6.40 6.58 7.86
CA THR A 146 -5.71 7.88 7.94
C THR A 146 -4.37 7.69 8.62
N LEU A 147 -3.30 8.12 7.93
CA LEU A 147 -1.93 8.03 8.43
C LEU A 147 -1.48 9.37 9.00
N SER A 148 -0.82 9.34 10.16
CA SER A 148 -0.27 10.52 10.82
C SER A 148 1.17 10.25 11.29
N PRO A 149 2.18 10.97 10.74
CA PRO A 149 2.08 11.90 9.61
C PRO A 149 1.60 11.20 8.31
N PRO A 150 1.10 11.96 7.31
CA PRO A 150 0.80 11.39 5.99
C PRO A 150 2.02 10.71 5.38
N ALA A 151 1.83 9.52 4.80
CA ALA A 151 2.91 8.70 4.25
C ALA A 151 2.43 8.02 2.95
N GLY A 152 2.92 8.49 1.80
CA GLY A 152 2.52 7.99 0.47
C GLY A 152 3.23 6.72 0.02
N ASP A 153 4.24 6.32 0.76
CA ASP A 153 4.98 5.07 0.63
C ASP A 153 4.40 3.95 1.51
N ILE A 154 3.28 4.19 2.20
CA ILE A 154 2.53 3.14 2.89
C ILE A 154 1.30 2.79 2.09
N GLY A 155 1.34 1.62 1.45
CA GLY A 155 0.20 1.02 0.77
C GLY A 155 -0.65 0.21 1.74
N PHE A 156 -1.95 0.09 1.44
CA PHE A 156 -2.82 -0.81 2.18
C PHE A 156 -3.85 -1.51 1.30
N VAL A 157 -4.29 -2.69 1.74
CA VAL A 157 -5.44 -3.41 1.19
C VAL A 157 -6.38 -3.75 2.33
N HIS A 158 -7.65 -3.39 2.19
CA HIS A 158 -8.70 -3.75 3.14
C HIS A 158 -9.57 -4.86 2.58
N ARG A 159 -9.76 -5.93 3.37
CA ARG A 159 -10.69 -7.02 3.10
C ARG A 159 -11.69 -7.16 4.23
N ARG A 160 -12.95 -7.30 3.85
CA ARG A 160 -14.06 -7.46 4.78
C ARG A 160 -14.64 -8.87 4.72
N SER A 161 -14.98 -9.40 5.88
CA SER A 161 -15.73 -10.65 6.05
C SER A 161 -16.92 -10.45 7.00
N THR A 162 -17.66 -11.52 7.29
CA THR A 162 -18.79 -11.47 8.23
C THR A 162 -18.36 -11.27 9.68
N PHE A 163 -17.10 -11.55 10.04
CA PHE A 163 -16.62 -11.54 11.42
C PHE A 163 -15.33 -10.74 11.65
N ALA A 164 -14.67 -10.27 10.58
CA ALA A 164 -13.42 -9.53 10.67
C ALA A 164 -13.23 -8.54 9.52
N GLU A 165 -12.51 -7.46 9.83
CA GLU A 165 -11.92 -6.50 8.89
C GLU A 165 -10.41 -6.74 8.89
N VAL A 166 -9.81 -6.98 7.73
CA VAL A 166 -8.40 -7.34 7.57
C VAL A 166 -7.70 -6.28 6.75
N TYR A 167 -6.66 -5.67 7.31
CA TYR A 167 -5.80 -4.71 6.65
C TYR A 167 -4.42 -5.31 6.45
N PHE A 168 -3.98 -5.39 5.19
CA PHE A 168 -2.57 -5.59 4.86
C PHE A 168 -1.93 -4.22 4.65
N LEU A 169 -0.86 -3.93 5.36
CA LEU A 169 -0.14 -2.65 5.36
C LEU A 169 1.29 -2.93 4.92
N ALA A 170 1.79 -2.17 3.94
CA ALA A 170 3.13 -2.37 3.39
C ALA A 170 3.85 -1.05 3.20
N ASN A 171 5.10 -1.00 3.66
CA ASN A 171 6.03 0.06 3.36
C ASN A 171 6.70 -0.25 2.02
N THR A 172 6.60 0.65 1.06
CA THR A 172 7.21 0.51 -0.26
C THR A 172 8.51 1.28 -0.39
N SER A 173 9.00 1.92 0.68
CA SER A 173 10.29 2.60 0.73
C SER A 173 11.39 1.71 1.31
N ASN A 174 12.64 2.12 1.07
CA ASN A 174 13.83 1.55 1.68
C ASN A 174 14.15 2.15 3.08
N GLU A 175 13.23 2.92 3.66
CA GLU A 175 13.40 3.53 4.99
C GLU A 175 12.40 2.93 5.97
N ALA A 176 12.79 2.78 7.25
CA ALA A 176 11.83 2.40 8.28
C ALA A 176 10.76 3.50 8.46
N ARG A 177 9.53 3.09 8.80
CA ARG A 177 8.39 3.98 9.04
C ARG A 177 7.75 3.70 10.38
N SER A 178 7.68 4.74 11.20
CA SER A 178 6.93 4.78 12.47
C SER A 178 5.82 5.82 12.34
N ILE A 179 4.56 5.37 12.27
CA ILE A 179 3.40 6.23 12.03
C ILE A 179 2.19 5.78 12.85
N HIS A 180 1.22 6.67 13.04
CA HIS A 180 -0.07 6.34 13.61
C HIS A 180 -1.07 6.07 12.49
N ALA A 181 -1.68 4.89 12.47
CA ALA A 181 -2.70 4.52 11.50
C ALA A 181 -4.08 4.50 12.18
N THR A 182 -5.03 5.27 11.66
CA THR A 182 -6.40 5.36 12.15
C THR A 182 -7.36 4.72 11.15
N PHE A 183 -8.12 3.72 11.60
CA PHE A 183 -8.99 2.90 10.76
C PHE A 183 -10.47 3.25 11.01
N ARG A 184 -11.27 3.36 9.95
CA ARG A 184 -12.70 3.72 10.02
C ARG A 184 -13.57 2.50 10.34
N LEU A 185 -13.65 2.16 11.62
CA LEU A 185 -14.41 1.01 12.12
C LEU A 185 -14.90 1.20 13.56
N GLU A 186 -15.91 0.44 13.95
CA GLU A 186 -16.62 0.54 15.23
C GLU A 186 -16.68 -0.81 15.95
N GLY A 187 -16.39 -0.82 17.25
CA GLY A 187 -16.69 -1.94 18.14
C GLY A 187 -15.89 -3.24 17.89
N MET A 188 -14.68 -3.15 17.33
CA MET A 188 -13.78 -4.28 17.12
C MET A 188 -12.40 -4.05 17.76
N THR A 189 -11.74 -5.12 18.14
CA THR A 189 -10.38 -5.06 18.72
C THR A 189 -9.33 -5.45 17.69
N PRO A 190 -8.25 -4.67 17.52
CA PRO A 190 -7.18 -5.00 16.57
C PRO A 190 -6.17 -6.02 17.10
N GLU A 191 -5.72 -6.87 16.19
CA GLU A 191 -4.69 -7.89 16.39
C GLU A 191 -3.70 -7.86 15.25
N TRP A 192 -2.43 -7.97 15.57
CA TRP A 192 -1.40 -8.24 14.58
C TRP A 192 -1.32 -9.75 14.34
N TRP A 193 -1.36 -10.13 13.08
CA TRP A 193 -1.21 -11.51 12.64
C TRP A 193 0.10 -11.62 11.88
N ASP A 194 0.96 -12.53 12.34
CA ASP A 194 2.19 -12.87 11.63
C ASP A 194 1.87 -13.96 10.59
N PRO A 195 1.92 -13.67 9.28
CA PRO A 195 1.61 -14.64 8.25
C PRO A 195 2.66 -15.76 8.12
N PHE A 196 3.88 -15.54 8.59
CA PHE A 196 4.96 -16.55 8.52
C PHE A 196 4.84 -17.56 9.65
N THR A 197 4.51 -17.11 10.86
CA THR A 197 4.47 -17.97 12.05
C THR A 197 3.05 -18.37 12.48
N GLY A 198 2.03 -17.68 12.00
CA GLY A 198 0.64 -17.85 12.44
C GLY A 198 0.36 -17.30 13.85
N LYS A 199 1.35 -16.64 14.48
CA LYS A 199 1.17 -16.03 15.80
C LYS A 199 0.25 -14.81 15.72
N VAL A 200 -0.56 -14.64 16.75
CA VAL A 200 -1.48 -13.52 16.91
C VAL A 200 -1.14 -12.79 18.20
N TYR A 201 -1.03 -11.47 18.12
CA TYR A 201 -0.75 -10.62 19.28
C TYR A 201 -1.63 -9.36 19.26
N PRO A 202 -2.04 -8.85 20.43
CA PRO A 202 -2.85 -7.64 20.49
C PRO A 202 -2.08 -6.46 19.90
N ALA A 203 -2.77 -5.63 19.12
CA ALA A 203 -2.19 -4.38 18.64
C ALA A 203 -2.27 -3.30 19.72
N SER A 204 -1.22 -2.47 19.81
CA SER A 204 -1.20 -1.31 20.72
C SER A 204 -2.16 -0.23 20.22
N VAL A 205 -3.33 -0.14 20.86
CA VAL A 205 -4.34 0.90 20.58
C VAL A 205 -3.96 2.20 21.28
N LEU A 206 -3.79 3.26 20.50
CA LEU A 206 -3.48 4.62 20.98
C LEU A 206 -4.76 5.41 21.29
N ALA A 207 -5.80 5.23 20.46
CA ALA A 207 -7.11 5.86 20.64
C ALA A 207 -8.20 4.99 20.00
N SER A 208 -9.43 5.03 20.53
CA SER A 208 -10.57 4.31 19.95
C SER A 208 -11.88 5.10 20.14
N PRO A 209 -12.07 6.24 19.42
CA PRO A 209 -13.36 6.92 19.37
C PRO A 209 -14.43 6.01 18.72
N PRO A 210 -15.74 6.32 18.85
CA PRO A 210 -16.83 5.42 18.46
C PRO A 210 -16.74 4.79 17.05
N ARG A 211 -16.16 5.49 16.06
CA ARG A 211 -16.06 5.02 14.67
C ARG A 211 -14.63 5.00 14.12
N ALA A 212 -13.63 5.05 15.01
CA ALA A 212 -12.25 4.95 14.58
C ALA A 212 -11.41 4.20 15.61
N THR A 213 -10.36 3.54 15.15
CA THR A 213 -9.33 2.99 16.04
C THR A 213 -7.95 3.36 15.52
N THR A 214 -7.13 3.94 16.38
CA THR A 214 -5.77 4.37 16.07
C THR A 214 -4.77 3.39 16.68
N VAL A 215 -3.86 2.89 15.86
CA VAL A 215 -2.83 1.90 16.23
C VAL A 215 -1.45 2.46 15.85
N ALA A 216 -0.45 2.20 16.69
CA ALA A 216 0.94 2.45 16.35
C ALA A 216 1.41 1.43 15.29
N LEU A 217 1.90 1.93 14.15
CA LEU A 217 2.36 1.12 13.03
C LEU A 217 3.87 1.35 12.83
N GLU A 218 4.62 0.28 13.03
CA GLU A 218 6.06 0.21 12.76
C GLU A 218 6.29 -0.74 11.58
N LEU A 219 6.92 -0.26 10.52
CA LEU A 219 7.26 -1.05 9.34
C LEU A 219 8.75 -0.85 9.01
N ASP A 220 9.47 -1.96 8.90
CA ASP A 220 10.85 -1.98 8.40
C ASP A 220 10.89 -1.52 6.93
N PRO A 221 12.07 -1.19 6.38
CA PRO A 221 12.25 -1.03 4.93
C PRO A 221 11.63 -2.19 4.16
N TYR A 222 10.75 -1.90 3.20
CA TYR A 222 10.00 -2.89 2.45
C TYR A 222 9.15 -3.88 3.29
N GLY A 223 8.96 -3.58 4.57
CA GLY A 223 8.25 -4.42 5.53
C GLY A 223 6.74 -4.36 5.34
N SER A 224 6.05 -5.43 5.74
CA SER A 224 4.60 -5.49 5.74
C SER A 224 4.04 -6.16 6.99
N ARG A 225 2.80 -5.82 7.33
CA ARG A 225 2.08 -6.38 8.48
C ARG A 225 0.60 -6.58 8.17
N ILE A 226 -0.02 -7.53 8.86
CA ILE A 226 -1.46 -7.81 8.76
C ILE A 226 -2.13 -7.42 10.08
N LEU A 227 -3.03 -6.44 10.02
CA LEU A 227 -3.87 -6.00 11.13
C LEU A 227 -5.28 -6.55 10.94
N VAL A 228 -5.77 -7.31 11.91
CA VAL A 228 -7.11 -7.90 11.90
C VAL A 228 -7.93 -7.30 13.01
N PHE A 229 -9.06 -6.68 12.66
CA PHE A 229 -10.09 -6.27 13.60
C PHE A 229 -11.17 -7.34 13.63
N SER A 230 -11.48 -7.85 14.82
CA SER A 230 -12.58 -8.80 14.97
C SER A 230 -13.41 -8.52 16.22
N LYS A 231 -14.61 -9.09 16.27
CA LYS A 231 -15.47 -9.08 17.48
C LYS A 231 -15.09 -10.16 18.49
N ARG A 232 -14.02 -10.93 18.24
CA ARG A 232 -13.59 -11.97 19.17
C ARG A 232 -13.15 -11.29 20.46
N ARG A 233 -13.78 -11.68 21.58
CA ARG A 233 -13.30 -11.28 22.90
C ARG A 233 -11.94 -11.92 23.11
N GLN A 234 -10.89 -11.11 23.13
CA GLN A 234 -9.60 -11.57 23.60
C GLN A 234 -9.74 -12.03 25.04
N SER A 235 -9.19 -13.21 25.36
CA SER A 235 -8.67 -13.41 26.71
C SER A 235 -7.68 -12.26 26.89
N ARG A 236 -7.95 -11.34 27.82
CA ARG A 236 -7.07 -10.24 28.16
C ARG A 236 -5.66 -10.81 28.30
N ALA A 237 -4.86 -10.74 27.24
CA ALA A 237 -3.47 -11.15 27.31
C ALA A 237 -2.95 -10.26 28.42
N ALA A 238 -2.43 -10.88 29.49
CA ALA A 238 -1.77 -10.13 30.53
C ALA A 238 -0.82 -9.22 29.77
N VAL A 239 -1.07 -7.90 29.81
CA VAL A 239 -0.19 -6.91 29.21
C VAL A 239 1.18 -7.35 29.68
N ALA A 240 1.98 -7.91 28.77
CA ALA A 240 3.25 -8.49 29.15
C ALA A 240 3.97 -7.30 29.77
N ARG A 241 4.10 -7.31 31.11
CA ARG A 241 4.79 -6.22 31.79
C ARG A 241 6.14 -6.21 31.11
N ALA A 242 6.48 -5.10 30.46
CA ALA A 242 7.79 -4.94 29.87
C ALA A 242 8.80 -5.43 30.94
N PRO A 243 9.66 -6.41 30.61
CA PRO A 243 10.60 -6.95 31.58
C PRO A 243 11.29 -5.77 32.25
N ARG A 244 11.20 -5.70 33.58
CA ARG A 244 11.71 -4.55 34.36
C ARG A 244 13.21 -4.35 34.17
N HIS A 245 13.89 -5.35 33.62
CA HIS A 245 15.29 -5.35 33.29
C HIS A 245 15.54 -6.32 32.13
N VAL A 246 15.94 -5.81 30.97
CA VAL A 246 16.45 -6.60 29.85
C VAL A 246 17.98 -6.55 29.91
N PRO A 247 18.69 -7.69 30.00
CA PRO A 247 20.14 -7.69 29.94
C PRO A 247 20.65 -7.08 28.62
N PRO A 248 21.85 -6.46 28.60
CA PRO A 248 22.41 -5.95 27.36
C PRO A 248 22.62 -7.08 26.33
N PRO A 249 22.52 -6.80 25.03
CA PRO A 249 22.77 -7.79 23.99
C PRO A 249 24.22 -8.28 24.02
N LEU A 250 24.42 -9.55 23.64
CA LEU A 250 25.76 -10.10 23.42
C LEU A 250 26.26 -9.65 22.05
N ASP A 251 27.36 -8.90 22.02
CA ASP A 251 27.99 -8.48 20.77
C ASP A 251 28.66 -9.67 20.07
N LEU A 252 28.13 -10.01 18.90
CA LEU A 252 28.66 -11.08 18.05
C LEU A 252 29.39 -10.55 16.82
N SER A 253 29.62 -9.26 16.66
CA SER A 253 30.13 -8.61 15.43
C SER A 253 31.56 -8.98 15.01
N ALA A 254 32.36 -9.56 15.91
CA ALA A 254 33.77 -9.84 15.71
C ALA A 254 34.11 -11.34 15.61
N GLY A 255 35.27 -11.69 15.04
CA GLY A 255 35.84 -13.04 15.11
C GLY A 255 35.04 -14.13 14.37
N TRP A 256 34.70 -13.88 13.12
CA TRP A 256 34.01 -14.84 12.24
C TRP A 256 34.97 -15.53 11.30
N LYS A 257 34.76 -16.83 11.06
CA LYS A 257 35.37 -17.53 9.94
C LYS A 257 34.36 -17.55 8.79
N VAL A 258 34.75 -17.03 7.63
CA VAL A 258 33.89 -16.93 6.44
C VAL A 258 34.44 -17.82 5.35
N THR A 259 33.63 -18.76 4.86
CA THR A 259 34.02 -19.71 3.80
C THR A 259 33.18 -19.47 2.55
N PHE A 260 33.83 -19.18 1.43
CA PHE A 260 33.23 -18.89 0.14
C PHE A 260 33.05 -20.18 -0.66
N GLY A 261 31.80 -20.61 -0.87
CA GLY A 261 31.48 -21.97 -1.30
C GLY A 261 32.14 -22.41 -2.61
N SER A 262 31.94 -21.65 -3.70
CA SER A 262 32.44 -22.02 -5.03
C SER A 262 33.97 -21.99 -5.16
N THR A 263 34.67 -21.29 -4.26
CA THR A 263 36.13 -21.20 -4.26
C THR A 263 36.78 -22.04 -3.16
N GLY A 264 36.01 -22.52 -2.18
CA GLY A 264 36.49 -23.19 -0.96
C GLY A 264 37.34 -22.28 -0.05
N ARG A 265 37.49 -21.00 -0.39
CA ARG A 265 38.37 -20.07 0.30
C ARG A 265 37.78 -19.73 1.67
N SER A 266 38.61 -19.77 2.72
CA SER A 266 38.22 -19.31 4.05
C SER A 266 39.02 -18.07 4.46
N VAL A 267 38.34 -17.09 5.03
CA VAL A 267 38.92 -15.85 5.57
C VAL A 267 38.48 -15.69 7.01
N PHE A 268 39.43 -15.38 7.90
CA PHE A 268 39.09 -14.97 9.26
C PHE A 268 38.85 -13.46 9.29
N MET A 269 37.67 -13.06 9.73
CA MET A 269 37.25 -11.67 9.86
C MET A 269 37.18 -11.30 11.34
N ASP A 270 38.19 -10.56 11.81
CA ASP A 270 38.17 -9.99 13.16
C ASP A 270 36.99 -9.02 13.34
N ARG A 271 36.62 -8.29 12.28
CA ARG A 271 35.39 -7.51 12.18
C ARG A 271 34.72 -7.78 10.85
N LEU A 272 33.39 -7.99 10.87
CA LEU A 272 32.60 -8.16 9.65
C LEU A 272 32.73 -6.91 8.75
N ARG A 273 32.96 -7.14 7.45
CA ARG A 273 33.09 -6.11 6.42
C ARG A 273 32.58 -6.65 5.08
N SER A 274 32.38 -5.75 4.11
CA SER A 274 32.00 -6.20 2.78
C SER A 274 33.15 -6.94 2.12
N TRP A 275 32.88 -8.15 1.63
CA TRP A 275 33.77 -8.90 0.75
C TRP A 275 34.10 -8.19 -0.58
N THR A 276 33.34 -7.15 -0.95
CA THR A 276 33.63 -6.32 -2.12
C THR A 276 34.90 -5.48 -1.96
N ASP A 277 35.32 -5.30 -0.71
CA ASP A 277 36.44 -4.44 -0.35
C ASP A 277 37.78 -5.18 -0.45
N ASP A 278 37.76 -6.52 -0.47
CA ASP A 278 38.94 -7.36 -0.62
C ASP A 278 39.12 -7.77 -2.10
N GLU A 279 40.31 -7.55 -2.68
CA GLU A 279 40.58 -7.82 -4.11
C GLU A 279 40.21 -9.24 -4.55
N GLU A 280 40.44 -10.22 -3.68
CA GLU A 280 40.28 -11.63 -3.99
C GLU A 280 38.83 -12.14 -3.87
N THR A 281 37.95 -11.39 -3.21
CA THR A 281 36.53 -11.71 -3.07
C THR A 281 35.62 -10.69 -3.71
N ARG A 282 36.18 -9.62 -4.30
CA ARG A 282 35.43 -8.50 -4.88
C ARG A 282 34.39 -8.90 -5.92
N PHE A 283 34.72 -9.92 -6.70
CA PHE A 283 33.86 -10.42 -7.79
C PHE A 283 33.22 -11.76 -7.45
N PHE A 284 33.31 -12.20 -6.18
CA PHE A 284 32.66 -13.44 -5.78
C PHE A 284 31.15 -13.31 -5.93
N SER A 285 30.53 -14.37 -6.43
CA SER A 285 29.08 -14.53 -6.49
C SER A 285 28.75 -15.97 -6.13
N GLY A 286 27.85 -16.15 -5.17
CA GLY A 286 27.48 -17.46 -4.64
C GLY A 286 27.21 -17.40 -3.15
N GLU A 287 27.23 -18.57 -2.52
CA GLU A 287 26.99 -18.72 -1.09
C GLU A 287 28.28 -18.56 -0.28
N ALA A 288 28.20 -17.86 0.85
CA ALA A 288 29.26 -17.77 1.85
C ALA A 288 28.73 -18.26 3.20
N ALA A 289 29.46 -19.17 3.83
CA ALA A 289 29.15 -19.71 5.15
C ALA A 289 29.91 -18.91 6.22
N TYR A 290 29.19 -18.44 7.24
CA TYR A 290 29.75 -17.69 8.39
C TYR A 290 29.70 -18.58 9.63
N GLU A 291 30.86 -18.85 10.22
CA GLU A 291 31.01 -19.73 11.38
C GLU A 291 31.60 -18.98 12.58
N LYS A 292 30.94 -19.11 13.74
CA LYS A 292 31.43 -18.61 15.04
C LYS A 292 30.89 -19.48 16.18
N THR A 293 31.73 -19.74 17.17
CA THR A 293 31.32 -20.36 18.44
C THR A 293 31.34 -19.29 19.53
N PHE A 294 30.29 -19.23 20.33
CA PHE A 294 30.18 -18.32 21.47
C PHE A 294 29.44 -19.00 22.62
N THR A 295 29.63 -18.49 23.83
CA THR A 295 28.90 -18.97 25.02
C THR A 295 27.74 -18.01 25.30
N VAL A 296 26.54 -18.56 25.48
CA VAL A 296 25.37 -17.77 25.87
C VAL A 296 25.41 -17.55 27.37
N PRO A 297 25.46 -16.29 27.87
CA PRO A 297 25.40 -16.02 29.29
C PRO A 297 24.08 -16.49 29.91
N GLU A 298 24.12 -17.02 31.13
CA GLU A 298 22.90 -17.44 31.87
C GLU A 298 21.89 -16.30 32.05
N SER A 299 22.37 -15.05 32.08
CA SER A 299 21.52 -13.85 32.15
C SER A 299 20.56 -13.74 30.95
N LEU A 300 20.89 -14.31 29.79
CA LEU A 300 20.04 -14.30 28.59
C LEU A 300 19.05 -15.47 28.54
N ILE A 301 19.18 -16.49 29.41
CA ILE A 301 18.37 -17.72 29.38
C ILE A 301 17.33 -17.73 30.53
N GLN A 302 16.85 -16.56 30.94
CA GLN A 302 15.89 -16.47 32.04
C GLN A 302 14.44 -16.70 31.56
N PRO A 303 13.58 -17.32 32.39
CA PRO A 303 12.16 -17.46 32.08
C PRO A 303 11.50 -16.11 31.75
N GLY A 304 10.76 -16.06 30.64
CA GLY A 304 10.08 -14.86 30.18
C GLY A 304 10.91 -13.93 29.30
N LEU A 305 12.18 -14.25 29.04
CA LEU A 305 12.97 -13.60 28.00
C LEU A 305 12.82 -14.33 26.66
N GLU A 306 12.68 -13.55 25.59
CA GLU A 306 12.82 -14.02 24.21
C GLU A 306 14.14 -13.49 23.67
N VAL A 307 15.02 -14.39 23.24
CA VAL A 307 16.32 -14.03 22.66
C VAL A 307 16.23 -14.20 21.15
N ARG A 308 16.68 -13.19 20.40
CA ARG A 308 16.77 -13.20 18.94
C ARG A 308 18.20 -12.94 18.53
N LEU A 309 18.63 -13.58 17.44
CA LEU A 309 19.87 -13.22 16.77
C LEU A 309 19.57 -12.07 15.82
N ASP A 310 20.21 -10.93 16.07
CA ASP A 310 20.11 -9.73 15.25
C ASP A 310 21.33 -9.64 14.34
N PHE A 311 21.10 -9.54 13.03
CA PHE A 311 22.17 -9.42 12.02
C PHE A 311 22.56 -7.95 11.76
N GLY A 312 21.96 -7.01 12.49
CA GLY A 312 22.13 -5.58 12.30
C GLY A 312 21.24 -5.02 11.18
N GLU A 313 21.30 -3.71 11.01
CA GLU A 313 20.61 -3.05 9.91
C GLU A 313 21.31 -3.39 8.58
N GLY A 314 20.54 -3.84 7.60
CA GLY A 314 21.04 -3.97 6.24
C GLY A 314 21.40 -2.58 5.69
N THR A 315 22.58 -2.44 5.09
CA THR A 315 22.94 -1.22 4.38
C THR A 315 22.08 -1.11 3.12
N PRO A 316 21.28 -0.04 2.94
CA PRO A 316 20.54 0.16 1.69
C PRO A 316 21.51 0.15 0.51
N VAL A 317 21.23 -0.66 -0.50
CA VAL A 317 21.93 -0.54 -1.77
C VAL A 317 21.42 0.75 -2.42
N PRO A 318 22.30 1.71 -2.74
CA PRO A 318 21.89 2.92 -3.44
C PRO A 318 21.13 2.54 -4.69
N GLU A 319 20.01 3.20 -4.94
CA GLU A 319 19.23 2.97 -6.14
C GLU A 319 20.07 3.40 -7.35
N ILE A 320 20.67 2.43 -8.03
CA ILE A 320 21.37 2.70 -9.29
C ILE A 320 20.27 2.85 -10.33
N HIS A 321 19.86 4.09 -10.60
CA HIS A 321 19.14 4.39 -11.83
C HIS A 321 20.04 4.00 -12.99
N ARG A 322 19.77 2.81 -13.54
CA ARG A 322 20.25 2.48 -14.87
C ARG A 322 19.42 3.31 -15.81
N ASP A 323 19.95 4.45 -16.23
CA ASP A 323 19.54 5.07 -17.48
C ASP A 323 19.76 4.01 -18.56
N ASN A 324 18.69 3.30 -18.93
CA ASN A 324 18.73 2.42 -20.09
C ASN A 324 18.96 3.34 -21.30
N PRO A 325 20.06 3.18 -22.05
CA PRO A 325 20.36 4.01 -23.21
C PRO A 325 19.37 3.83 -24.36
#